data_AF-A0A8J4CZA0-F1
#
_entry.id   AF-A0A8J4CZA0-F1
#
_cell.length_a   1.000
_cell.length_b   1.000
_cell.length_c   1.000
_cell.angle_alpha   90.00
_cell.angle_beta   90.00
_cell.angle_gamma   90.00
#
_symmetry.space_group_name_H-M   'P 1'
#
loop_
_entity.id
_entity.type
_entity.pdbx_description
1 polymer ?
#
loop_
_entity_poly.entity_id
_entity_poly.type
_entity_poly.pdbx_seq_one_letter_code
_entity_poly.pdbx_strand_id
1 'polypeptide(L)'
;MRGDVPPAAAAATPSLEQLGEWATRQWEALQLFLLGAARAPPGLPALLRNSKCTDLDLRGLLMEAGLLAFPSGPGGGGVRGGGGLAVTQRGFHFLLQAPDRQLWAVLREYIKFAEGHSSEDLASTLSFLLQLGFRRVGQPCPWGDLRQPEQRMAAHMAQLGLLAVFQ
;
A
#
# COMPACT_ATOMS: atom_id res chain seq x y z
N MET A 1 -21.94 8.90 7.97
CA MET A 1 -23.03 8.53 7.05
C MET A 1 -22.92 7.03 6.82
N ARG A 2 -24.00 6.28 7.08
CA ARG A 2 -24.08 4.82 6.89
C ARG A 2 -24.95 4.60 5.65
N GLY A 3 -24.36 4.40 4.49
CA GLY A 3 -25.02 3.66 3.43
C GLY A 3 -25.03 2.20 3.84
N ASP A 4 -26.22 1.61 3.93
CA ASP A 4 -26.32 0.16 4.18
C ASP A 4 -25.70 -0.58 2.99
N VAL A 5 -24.80 -1.51 3.28
CA VAL A 5 -24.19 -2.35 2.26
C VAL A 5 -25.31 -3.18 1.61
N PRO A 6 -25.41 -3.21 0.27
CA PRO A 6 -26.41 -4.02 -0.42
C PRO A 6 -26.34 -5.48 0.08
N PRO A 7 -27.49 -6.15 0.32
CA PRO A 7 -27.50 -7.47 0.94
C PRO A 7 -26.72 -8.52 0.14
N ALA A 8 -26.66 -8.38 -1.19
CA ALA A 8 -25.82 -9.22 -2.06
C ALA A 8 -24.31 -9.04 -1.77
N ALA A 9 -23.85 -7.81 -1.58
CA ALA A 9 -22.46 -7.52 -1.23
C ALA A 9 -22.13 -7.92 0.22
N ALA A 10 -23.10 -7.80 1.14
CA ALA A 10 -22.94 -8.32 2.50
C ALA A 10 -22.74 -9.85 2.50
N ALA A 11 -23.45 -10.59 1.64
CA ALA A 11 -23.28 -12.04 1.50
C ALA A 11 -21.95 -12.43 0.81
N ALA A 12 -21.43 -11.59 -0.08
CA ALA A 12 -20.15 -11.78 -0.74
C ALA A 12 -18.94 -11.28 0.08
N THR A 13 -19.17 -10.85 1.33
CA THR A 13 -18.09 -10.31 2.17
C THR A 13 -17.05 -11.40 2.45
N PRO A 14 -15.76 -11.16 2.14
CA PRO A 14 -14.71 -12.14 2.36
C PRO A 14 -14.53 -12.46 3.84
N SER A 15 -14.18 -13.71 4.14
CA SER A 15 -13.88 -14.15 5.51
C SER A 15 -12.61 -13.48 6.04
N LEU A 16 -12.44 -13.46 7.38
CA LEU A 16 -11.22 -12.94 8.01
C LEU A 16 -9.95 -13.67 7.52
N GLU A 17 -10.07 -14.95 7.24
CA GLU A 17 -8.98 -15.76 6.67
C GLU A 17 -8.61 -15.27 5.26
N GLN A 18 -9.61 -15.08 4.38
CA GLN A 18 -9.40 -14.54 3.04
C GLN A 18 -8.79 -13.13 3.06
N LEU A 19 -9.20 -12.29 4.02
CA LEU A 19 -8.60 -10.98 4.24
C LEU A 19 -7.14 -11.07 4.69
N GLY A 20 -6.83 -12.02 5.58
CA GLY A 20 -5.45 -12.28 6.03
C GLY A 20 -4.54 -12.79 4.91
N GLU A 21 -5.04 -13.71 4.09
CA GLU A 21 -4.33 -14.18 2.89
C GLU A 21 -4.08 -13.04 1.89
N TRP A 22 -5.09 -12.20 1.67
CA TRP A 22 -4.98 -11.05 0.78
C TRP A 22 -3.87 -10.09 1.24
N ALA A 23 -3.90 -9.69 2.52
CA ALA A 23 -2.89 -8.81 3.09
C ALA A 23 -1.50 -9.44 2.97
N THR A 24 -1.35 -10.71 3.33
CA THR A 24 -0.07 -11.44 3.25
C THR A 24 0.48 -11.44 1.82
N ARG A 25 -0.34 -11.77 0.81
CA ARG A 25 0.07 -11.76 -0.60
C ARG A 25 0.55 -10.38 -1.08
N GLN A 26 -0.12 -9.30 -0.66
CA GLN A 26 0.31 -7.94 -1.03
C GLN A 26 1.67 -7.59 -0.40
N TRP A 27 1.87 -7.92 0.88
CA TRP A 27 3.11 -7.66 1.59
C TRP A 27 4.27 -8.52 1.09
N GLU A 28 4.04 -9.78 0.78
CA GLU A 28 5.03 -10.65 0.14
C GLU A 28 5.46 -10.10 -1.23
N ALA A 29 4.51 -9.65 -2.05
CA ALA A 29 4.83 -9.03 -3.33
C ALA A 29 5.71 -7.77 -3.17
N LEU A 30 5.42 -6.94 -2.16
CA LEU A 30 6.23 -5.76 -1.84
C LEU A 30 7.66 -6.14 -1.40
N GLN A 31 7.80 -7.15 -0.54
CA GLN A 31 9.09 -7.62 -0.06
C GLN A 31 9.92 -8.28 -1.17
N LEU A 32 9.28 -9.08 -2.04
CA LEU A 32 9.93 -9.65 -3.22
C LEU A 32 10.41 -8.57 -4.18
N PHE A 33 9.63 -7.49 -4.33
CA PHE A 33 10.06 -6.32 -5.10
C PHE A 33 11.28 -5.64 -4.47
N LEU A 34 11.28 -5.43 -3.15
CA LEU A 34 12.44 -4.87 -2.43
C LEU A 34 13.71 -5.73 -2.61
N LEU A 35 13.57 -7.05 -2.57
CA LEU A 35 14.66 -8.00 -2.79
C LEU A 35 15.12 -8.09 -4.26
N GLY A 36 14.47 -7.38 -5.18
CA GLY A 36 14.73 -7.47 -6.62
C GLY A 36 14.30 -8.81 -7.25
N ALA A 37 13.54 -9.63 -6.51
CA ALA A 37 12.97 -10.89 -7.01
C ALA A 37 11.72 -10.65 -7.88
N ALA A 38 11.04 -9.52 -7.71
CA ALA A 38 9.95 -9.07 -8.57
C ALA A 38 10.34 -7.83 -9.40
N ARG A 39 9.84 -7.75 -10.63
CA ARG A 39 10.14 -6.63 -11.55
C ARG A 39 9.34 -5.36 -11.25
N ALA A 40 8.18 -5.51 -10.60
CA ALA A 40 7.26 -4.42 -10.29
C ALA A 40 6.72 -4.58 -8.85
N PRO A 41 6.39 -3.46 -8.17
CA PRO A 41 5.71 -3.50 -6.88
C PRO A 41 4.27 -4.01 -7.03
N PRO A 42 3.58 -4.35 -5.92
CA PRO A 42 2.15 -4.63 -5.96
C PRO A 42 1.40 -3.43 -6.55
N GLY A 43 0.59 -3.68 -7.58
CA GLY A 43 -0.25 -2.67 -8.21
C GLY A 43 -1.69 -2.76 -7.70
N LEU A 44 -2.51 -1.78 -8.09
CA LEU A 44 -3.94 -1.75 -7.72
C LEU A 44 -4.67 -3.11 -7.94
N PRO A 45 -5.58 -3.47 -7.00
CA PRO A 45 -6.47 -4.62 -7.17
C PRO A 45 -7.21 -4.55 -8.50
N ALA A 46 -7.44 -5.70 -9.15
CA ALA A 46 -8.05 -5.78 -10.48
C ALA A 46 -9.37 -4.99 -10.60
N LEU A 47 -10.19 -5.04 -9.54
CA LEU A 47 -11.47 -4.34 -9.46
C LEU A 47 -11.33 -2.81 -9.52
N LEU A 48 -10.20 -2.26 -9.08
CA LEU A 48 -9.94 -0.83 -9.09
C LEU A 48 -9.19 -0.36 -10.35
N ARG A 49 -8.67 -1.27 -11.20
CA ARG A 49 -7.86 -0.91 -12.38
C ARG A 49 -8.65 -0.11 -13.43
N ASN A 50 -9.95 -0.35 -13.52
CA ASN A 50 -10.85 0.37 -14.42
C ASN A 50 -11.49 1.59 -13.75
N SER A 51 -11.14 1.89 -12.50
CA SER A 51 -11.64 3.05 -11.76
C SER A 51 -10.83 4.30 -12.11
N LYS A 52 -11.33 5.49 -11.76
CA LYS A 52 -10.58 6.76 -11.88
C LYS A 52 -9.42 6.90 -10.88
N CYS A 53 -9.10 5.84 -10.15
CA CYS A 53 -8.06 5.84 -9.11
C CYS A 53 -6.69 5.61 -9.75
N THR A 54 -5.70 6.39 -9.29
CA THR A 54 -4.30 6.23 -9.68
C THR A 54 -3.59 5.24 -8.76
N ASP A 55 -2.62 4.51 -9.30
CA ASP A 55 -1.72 3.65 -8.53
C ASP A 55 -0.86 4.50 -7.60
N LEU A 56 -0.59 4.03 -6.39
CA LEU A 56 0.42 4.61 -5.52
C LEU A 56 1.80 4.32 -6.13
N ASP A 57 2.63 5.34 -6.31
CA ASP A 57 4.02 5.14 -6.73
C ASP A 57 4.85 4.55 -5.57
N LEU A 58 4.68 3.24 -5.36
CA LEU A 58 5.41 2.48 -4.35
C LEU A 58 6.91 2.47 -4.61
N ARG A 59 7.34 2.51 -5.88
CA ARG A 59 8.76 2.54 -6.20
C ARG A 59 9.38 3.85 -5.69
N GLY A 60 8.77 4.99 -6.05
CA GLY A 60 9.19 6.30 -5.57
C GLY A 60 9.15 6.37 -4.04
N LEU A 61 8.06 5.91 -3.42
CA LEU A 61 7.92 5.90 -1.97
C LEU A 61 9.03 5.08 -1.27
N LEU A 62 9.38 3.90 -1.79
CA LEU A 62 10.45 3.08 -1.23
C LEU A 62 11.85 3.71 -1.43
N MET A 63 12.04 4.49 -2.50
CA MET A 63 13.28 5.23 -2.73
C MET A 63 13.41 6.43 -1.78
N GLU A 64 12.34 7.21 -1.60
CA GLU A 64 12.28 8.32 -0.63
C GLU A 64 12.45 7.82 0.81
N ALA A 65 11.90 6.64 1.11
CA ALA A 65 12.13 5.95 2.38
C ALA A 65 13.60 5.50 2.59
N GLY A 66 14.42 5.58 1.54
CA GLY A 66 15.80 5.09 1.52
C GLY A 66 15.90 3.57 1.60
N LEU A 67 14.85 2.84 1.24
CA LEU A 67 14.84 1.37 1.23
C LEU A 67 15.39 0.80 -0.07
N LEU A 68 15.24 1.55 -1.16
CA LEU A 68 15.85 1.29 -2.46
C LEU A 68 16.74 2.47 -2.87
N ALA A 69 17.82 2.18 -3.58
CA ALA A 69 18.66 3.20 -4.20
C ALA A 69 19.21 2.69 -5.54
N PHE A 70 19.59 3.61 -6.42
CA PHE A 70 20.42 3.24 -7.55
C PHE A 70 21.83 2.87 -7.03
N PRO A 71 22.43 1.77 -7.50
CA PRO A 71 23.77 1.39 -7.10
C PRO A 71 24.77 2.45 -7.58
N SER A 72 25.37 3.17 -6.63
CA SER A 72 26.42 4.15 -6.91
C SER A 72 27.77 3.45 -7.06
N GLY A 73 28.24 3.23 -8.29
CA GLY A 73 29.66 2.94 -8.54
C GLY A 73 29.97 2.09 -9.78
N PRO A 74 31.12 2.32 -10.46
CA PRO A 74 31.57 1.54 -11.61
C PRO A 74 32.15 0.15 -11.26
N GLY A 75 32.10 -0.26 -9.98
CA GLY A 75 32.69 -1.51 -9.49
C GLY A 75 31.83 -2.27 -8.47
N GLY A 76 30.54 -1.96 -8.36
CA GLY A 76 29.63 -2.66 -7.45
C GLY A 76 29.26 -4.04 -7.99
N GLY A 77 30.05 -5.06 -7.65
CA GLY A 77 29.77 -6.48 -7.90
C GLY A 77 28.54 -6.97 -7.14
N GLY A 78 27.36 -6.48 -7.50
CA GLY A 78 26.08 -7.11 -7.20
C GLY A 78 25.88 -8.25 -8.17
N VAL A 79 25.84 -9.48 -7.66
CA VAL A 79 25.48 -10.67 -8.44
C VAL A 79 23.99 -10.56 -8.80
N ARG A 80 23.68 -9.82 -9.88
CA ARG A 80 22.56 -9.96 -10.83
C ARG A 80 22.46 -8.69 -11.68
N GLY A 81 22.76 -8.86 -12.97
CA GLY A 81 23.00 -7.77 -13.91
C GLY A 81 21.81 -6.86 -14.22
N GLY A 82 22.15 -5.62 -14.58
CA GLY A 82 21.30 -4.72 -15.36
C GLY A 82 20.82 -3.48 -14.61
N GLY A 83 21.71 -2.53 -14.28
CA GLY A 83 21.38 -1.12 -13.99
C GLY A 83 20.16 -0.84 -13.11
N GLY A 84 19.82 -1.76 -12.20
CA GLY A 84 18.55 -1.79 -11.49
C GLY A 84 18.65 -1.22 -10.08
N LEU A 85 17.52 -0.82 -9.52
CA LEU A 85 17.39 -0.45 -8.10
C LEU A 85 17.86 -1.59 -7.20
N ALA A 86 18.67 -1.24 -6.20
CA ALA A 86 19.20 -2.16 -5.20
C ALA A 86 18.64 -1.83 -3.82
N VAL A 87 18.41 -2.86 -3.01
CA VAL A 87 18.05 -2.70 -1.60
C VAL A 87 19.21 -2.09 -0.83
N THR A 88 18.93 -1.07 -0.03
CA THR A 88 19.94 -0.41 0.80
C THR A 88 20.15 -1.19 2.11
N GLN A 89 21.17 -0.81 2.89
CA GLN A 89 21.31 -1.34 4.26
C GLN A 89 20.04 -1.10 5.10
N ARG A 90 19.42 0.08 4.98
CA ARG A 90 18.16 0.40 5.66
C ARG A 90 17.02 -0.48 5.14
N GLY A 91 16.98 -0.77 3.85
CA GLY A 91 16.06 -1.74 3.23
C GLY A 91 16.20 -3.14 3.82
N PHE A 92 17.42 -3.63 4.01
CA PHE A 92 17.65 -4.91 4.70
C PHE A 92 17.17 -4.89 6.16
N HIS A 93 17.47 -3.83 6.90
CA HIS A 93 16.96 -3.69 8.27
C HIS A 93 15.44 -3.65 8.33
N PHE A 94 14.79 -2.99 7.36
CA PHE A 94 13.33 -2.96 7.22
C PHE A 94 12.75 -4.36 7.00
N LEU A 95 13.34 -5.16 6.11
CA LEU A 95 12.88 -6.53 5.82
C LEU A 95 12.95 -7.45 7.06
N LEU A 96 13.85 -7.16 8.00
CA LEU A 96 13.98 -7.90 9.26
C LEU A 96 13.07 -7.39 10.39
N GLN A 97 12.36 -6.27 10.20
CA GLN A 97 11.42 -5.77 11.19
C GLN A 97 10.15 -6.63 11.26
N ALA A 98 9.44 -6.55 12.39
CA ALA A 98 8.11 -7.10 12.52
C ALA A 98 7.11 -6.40 11.54
N PRO A 99 6.04 -7.10 11.10
CA PRO A 99 5.10 -6.58 10.08
C PRO A 99 4.44 -5.25 10.47
N ASP A 100 4.12 -5.05 11.74
CA ASP A 100 3.56 -3.81 12.27
C ASP A 100 4.51 -2.62 12.05
N ARG A 101 5.81 -2.82 12.27
CA ARG A 101 6.83 -1.79 12.07
C ARG A 101 7.07 -1.50 10.60
N GLN A 102 7.03 -2.53 9.75
CA GLN A 102 7.13 -2.37 8.29
C GLN A 102 5.96 -1.53 7.76
N LEU A 103 4.75 -1.87 8.18
CA LEU A 103 3.55 -1.11 7.87
C LEU A 103 3.67 0.36 8.28
N TRP A 104 4.04 0.62 9.54
CA TRP A 104 4.19 1.98 10.02
C TRP A 104 5.27 2.77 9.29
N ALA A 105 6.35 2.13 8.85
CA ALA A 105 7.37 2.80 8.06
C ALA A 105 6.84 3.24 6.69
N VAL A 106 6.08 2.39 5.99
CA VAL A 106 5.45 2.75 4.71
C VAL A 106 4.38 3.83 4.89
N LEU A 107 3.54 3.72 5.91
CA LEU A 107 2.51 4.71 6.20
C LEU A 107 3.09 6.09 6.54
N ARG A 108 4.21 6.15 7.27
CA ARG A 108 4.89 7.43 7.56
C ARG A 108 5.37 8.11 6.30
N GLU A 109 5.94 7.37 5.35
CA GLU A 109 6.39 7.93 4.08
C GLU A 109 5.20 8.35 3.21
N TYR A 110 4.09 7.61 3.26
CA TYR A 110 2.83 8.04 2.63
C TYR A 110 2.28 9.35 3.21
N ILE A 111 2.35 9.54 4.54
CA ILE A 111 1.95 10.80 5.20
C ILE A 111 2.87 11.95 4.79
N LYS A 112 4.18 11.75 4.79
CA LYS A 112 5.16 12.76 4.33
C LYS A 112 4.93 13.15 2.87
N PHE A 113 4.61 12.18 2.02
CA PHE A 113 4.26 12.46 0.63
C PHE A 113 3.04 13.39 0.57
N ALA A 114 1.97 13.14 1.34
CA ALA A 114 0.81 14.02 1.39
C ALA A 114 1.15 15.42 1.94
N GLU A 115 2.00 15.52 2.96
CA GLU A 115 2.50 16.79 3.51
C GLU A 115 3.25 17.62 2.47
N GLY A 116 4.04 16.99 1.60
CA GLY A 116 4.73 17.66 0.50
C GLY A 116 3.83 18.20 -0.60
N HIS A 117 2.57 17.74 -0.70
CA HIS A 117 1.60 18.25 -1.69
C HIS A 117 0.84 19.48 -1.18
N SER A 118 0.23 19.36 0.01
CA SER A 118 -0.62 20.40 0.59
C SER A 118 -0.97 20.07 2.05
N SER A 119 -1.20 21.10 2.89
CA SER A 119 -1.72 20.91 4.24
C SER A 119 -3.14 20.30 4.26
N GLU A 120 -3.95 20.55 3.22
CA GLU A 120 -5.29 19.98 3.08
C GLU A 120 -5.22 18.48 2.76
N ASP A 121 -4.28 18.07 1.90
CA ASP A 121 -4.03 16.66 1.57
C ASP A 121 -3.52 15.91 2.80
N LEU A 122 -2.63 16.52 3.60
CA LEU A 122 -2.16 15.96 4.87
C LEU A 122 -3.32 15.76 5.86
N ALA A 123 -4.14 16.80 6.08
CA ALA A 123 -5.27 16.72 7.00
C ALA A 123 -6.28 15.65 6.57
N SER A 124 -6.57 15.56 5.27
CA SER A 124 -7.43 14.52 4.69
C SER A 124 -6.83 13.13 4.89
N THR A 125 -5.51 12.99 4.71
CA THR A 125 -4.77 11.72 4.87
C THR A 125 -4.84 11.21 6.30
N LEU A 126 -4.52 12.08 7.25
CA LEU A 126 -4.56 11.74 8.67
C LEU A 126 -5.98 11.42 9.12
N SER A 127 -6.98 12.21 8.71
CA SER A 127 -8.39 11.95 9.01
C SER A 127 -8.82 10.57 8.50
N PHE A 128 -8.46 10.23 7.26
CA PHE A 128 -8.78 8.93 6.68
C PHE A 128 -8.08 7.76 7.41
N LEU A 129 -6.79 7.87 7.72
CA LEU A 129 -6.05 6.84 8.44
C LEU A 129 -6.59 6.63 9.86
N LEU A 130 -6.96 7.70 10.56
CA LEU A 130 -7.60 7.62 11.87
C LEU A 130 -8.96 6.92 11.79
N GLN A 131 -9.79 7.30 10.81
CA GLN A 131 -11.07 6.63 10.57
C GLN A 131 -10.88 5.14 10.31
N LEU A 132 -9.87 4.76 9.50
CA LEU A 132 -9.53 3.38 9.23
C LEU A 132 -9.15 2.63 10.51
N GLY A 133 -8.37 3.25 11.40
CA GLY A 133 -7.98 2.69 12.69
C GLY A 133 -9.15 2.38 13.63
N PHE A 134 -10.29 3.07 13.48
CA PHE A 134 -11.52 2.79 14.24
C PHE A 134 -12.49 1.83 13.54
N ARG A 135 -12.20 1.37 12.32
CA ARG A 135 -13.05 0.40 11.63
C ARG A 135 -12.82 -1.01 12.14
N ARG A 136 -13.90 -1.80 12.16
CA ARG A 136 -13.83 -3.23 12.48
C ARG A 136 -13.42 -4.02 11.24
N VAL A 137 -12.40 -4.87 11.39
CA VAL A 137 -11.99 -5.80 10.35
C VAL A 137 -13.15 -6.75 10.03
N GLY A 138 -13.37 -7.02 8.74
CA GLY A 138 -14.48 -7.85 8.26
C GLY A 138 -15.81 -7.11 8.11
N GLN A 139 -15.88 -5.81 8.45
CA GLN A 139 -17.06 -5.00 8.18
C GLN A 139 -16.98 -4.37 6.77
N PRO A 140 -17.88 -4.73 5.84
CA PRO A 140 -17.88 -4.17 4.51
C PRO A 140 -18.31 -2.69 4.54
N CYS A 141 -17.83 -1.92 3.57
CA CYS A 141 -18.22 -0.52 3.36
C CYS A 141 -18.46 -0.29 1.87
N PRO A 142 -19.56 0.36 1.49
CA PRO A 142 -19.81 0.65 0.08
C PRO A 142 -18.80 1.69 -0.43
N TRP A 143 -18.27 1.45 -1.63
CA TRP A 143 -17.32 2.36 -2.28
C TRP A 143 -17.93 3.76 -2.55
N GLY A 144 -19.22 3.81 -2.85
CA GLY A 144 -19.95 5.06 -3.13
C GLY A 144 -20.10 6.01 -1.94
N ASP A 145 -19.93 5.53 -0.71
CA ASP A 145 -20.00 6.37 0.49
C ASP A 145 -18.71 7.18 0.71
N LEU A 146 -17.61 6.78 0.06
CA LEU A 146 -16.33 7.45 0.17
C LEU A 146 -16.30 8.68 -0.74
N ARG A 147 -15.82 9.82 -0.22
CA ARG A 147 -15.55 11.01 -1.03
C ARG A 147 -14.41 10.76 -2.01
N GLN A 148 -14.31 11.53 -3.09
CA GLN A 148 -13.27 11.37 -4.11
C GLN A 148 -11.82 11.25 -3.55
N PRO A 149 -11.35 12.11 -2.61
CA PRO A 149 -10.02 11.93 -2.02
C PRO A 149 -9.91 10.66 -1.17
N GLU A 150 -10.99 10.26 -0.48
CA GLU A 150 -11.04 9.03 0.32
C GLU A 150 -11.04 7.78 -0.56
N GLN A 151 -11.65 7.80 -1.74
CA GLN A 151 -11.58 6.71 -2.72
C GLN A 151 -10.15 6.51 -3.23
N ARG A 152 -9.43 7.60 -3.52
CA ARG A 152 -8.00 7.56 -3.86
C ARG A 152 -7.20 6.92 -2.72
N MET A 153 -7.41 7.37 -1.49
CA MET A 153 -6.72 6.83 -0.31
C MET A 153 -7.07 5.36 -0.06
N ALA A 154 -8.34 4.97 -0.21
CA ALA A 154 -8.78 3.59 -0.08
C ALA A 154 -8.13 2.69 -1.15
N ALA A 155 -7.99 3.20 -2.37
CA ALA A 155 -7.27 2.50 -3.44
C ALA A 155 -5.79 2.28 -3.07
N HIS A 156 -5.11 3.31 -2.56
CA HIS A 156 -3.73 3.19 -2.08
C HIS A 156 -3.61 2.21 -0.91
N MET A 157 -4.53 2.25 0.05
CA MET A 157 -4.54 1.30 1.17
C MET A 157 -4.83 -0.13 0.69
N ALA A 158 -5.64 -0.30 -0.36
CA ALA A 158 -5.88 -1.62 -0.94
C ALA A 158 -4.64 -2.17 -1.65
N GLN A 159 -3.88 -1.31 -2.33
CA GLN A 159 -2.59 -1.66 -2.92
C GLN A 159 -1.53 -2.00 -1.86
N LEU A 160 -1.59 -1.36 -0.69
CA LEU A 160 -0.77 -1.70 0.48
C LEU A 160 -1.27 -2.94 1.26
N GLY A 161 -2.34 -3.60 0.81
CA GLY A 161 -2.92 -4.76 1.47
C GLY A 161 -3.64 -4.48 2.79
N LEU A 162 -3.93 -3.21 3.10
CA LEU A 162 -4.69 -2.80 4.29
C LEU A 162 -6.20 -2.84 4.08
N LEU A 163 -6.63 -2.71 2.82
CA LEU A 163 -8.01 -2.86 2.41
C LEU A 163 -8.12 -3.97 1.36
N ALA A 164 -9.25 -4.66 1.36
CA ALA A 164 -9.63 -5.58 0.29
C ALA A 164 -10.86 -5.03 -0.42
N VAL A 165 -10.85 -5.13 -1.75
CA VAL A 165 -12.01 -4.79 -2.58
C VAL A 165 -12.60 -6.09 -3.09
N PHE A 166 -13.92 -6.18 -3.07
CA PHE A 166 -14.69 -7.35 -3.52
C PHE A 166 -15.96 -6.86 -4.23
N GLN A 167 -16.65 -7.76 -4.93
CA GLN A 167 -17.92 -7.51 -5.62
C GLN A 167 -18.97 -8.52 -5.18
#